data_AF-A0A8X6UDV7-F1
#
_entry.id   AF-A0A8X6UDV7-F1
#
_cell.length_a   1.000
_cell.length_b   1.000
_cell.length_c   1.000
_cell.angle_alpha   90.00
_cell.angle_beta   90.00
_cell.angle_gamma   90.00
#
_symmetry.space_group_name_H-M   'P 1'
#
loop_
_entity.id
_entity.type
_entity.pdbx_description
1 polymer ?
#
loop_
_entity_poly.entity_id
_entity_poly.type
_entity_poly.pdbx_seq_one_letter_code
_entity_poly.pdbx_strand_id
1 'polypeptide(L)'
;MFLNQHPPMLWIGQTGDADNVFCSWPLRSPGLILCSIFLQGFVKNIVHAFPVLKTIVELKMHISIALALVTSDMLQNVWYKMDYHLDFVHVTDAR
;
A
#
# COMPACT_ATOMS: atom_id res chain seq x y z
N MET A 1 -27.02 -0.36 -2.70
CA MET A 1 -26.53 -1.05 -1.49
C MET A 1 -26.18 -2.47 -1.91
N PHE A 2 -24.92 -2.74 -2.25
CA PHE A 2 -24.49 -4.02 -2.86
C PHE A 2 -23.00 -4.32 -2.56
N LEU A 3 -22.60 -4.18 -1.29
CA LEU A 3 -21.19 -4.34 -0.87
C LEU A 3 -20.97 -5.48 0.14
N ASN A 4 -21.87 -6.46 0.24
CA ASN A 4 -21.75 -7.56 1.21
C ASN A 4 -22.46 -8.85 0.75
N GLN A 5 -22.08 -9.47 -0.37
CA GLN A 5 -22.62 -10.80 -0.67
C GLN A 5 -21.58 -11.92 -0.71
N HIS A 6 -20.31 -11.66 -1.04
CA HIS A 6 -19.21 -12.59 -0.75
C HIS A 6 -17.91 -11.79 -0.59
N PRO A 7 -17.25 -11.76 0.58
CA PRO A 7 -15.88 -11.29 0.64
C PRO A 7 -14.97 -12.42 0.12
N PRO A 8 -14.32 -12.32 -1.05
CA PRO A 8 -13.31 -13.30 -1.39
C PRO A 8 -12.07 -12.96 -0.57
N MET A 9 -11.60 -13.97 0.16
CA MET A 9 -10.24 -14.09 0.69
C MET A 9 -9.83 -12.99 1.68
N LEU A 10 -9.87 -13.41 2.95
CA LEU A 10 -9.11 -12.89 4.07
C LEU A 10 -7.77 -12.28 3.64
N TRP A 11 -7.66 -10.97 3.78
CA TRP A 11 -6.47 -10.15 3.48
C TRP A 11 -5.27 -10.40 4.41
N ILE A 12 -5.27 -11.47 5.20
CA ILE A 12 -4.25 -11.75 6.21
C ILE A 12 -3.93 -13.24 6.20
N GLY A 13 -3.05 -13.63 5.27
CA GLY A 13 -1.93 -14.57 5.44
C GLY A 13 -2.04 -15.78 6.36
N GLN A 14 -3.20 -16.44 6.49
CA GLN A 14 -3.27 -17.81 7.02
C GLN A 14 -4.04 -18.66 6.01
N THR A 15 -3.31 -19.10 4.99
CA THR A 15 -3.80 -19.97 3.93
C THR A 15 -3.91 -21.40 4.47
N GLY A 16 -5.09 -22.01 4.33
CA GLY A 16 -5.25 -23.47 4.40
C GLY A 16 -5.03 -24.09 3.02
N ASP A 17 -4.68 -25.38 2.98
CA ASP A 17 -4.27 -26.16 1.79
C ASP A 17 -5.23 -26.12 0.56
N ALA A 18 -6.43 -25.53 0.71
CA ALA A 18 -7.46 -25.46 -0.33
C ALA A 18 -7.68 -24.06 -0.94
N ASP A 19 -6.98 -23.02 -0.49
CA ASP A 19 -7.17 -21.66 -1.01
C ASP A 19 -6.28 -21.43 -2.23
N ASN A 20 -6.89 -21.08 -3.38
CA ASN A 20 -6.16 -20.64 -4.57
C ASN A 20 -5.35 -19.39 -4.23
N VAL A 21 -4.06 -19.59 -3.97
CA VAL A 21 -3.10 -18.55 -3.63
C VAL A 21 -2.99 -17.58 -4.81
N PHE A 22 -3.67 -16.44 -4.74
CA PHE A 22 -3.64 -15.46 -5.83
C PHE A 22 -2.24 -14.85 -6.01
N CYS A 23 -1.42 -14.85 -4.96
CA CYS A 23 0.02 -14.62 -5.00
C CYS A 23 0.65 -15.15 -3.70
N SER A 24 1.65 -16.04 -3.79
CA SER A 24 2.48 -16.46 -2.66
C SER A 24 3.48 -15.34 -2.34
N TRP A 25 3.00 -14.17 -1.94
CA TRP A 25 3.89 -13.13 -1.45
C TRP A 25 4.49 -13.62 -0.13
N PRO A 26 5.83 -13.57 0.03
CA PRO A 26 6.42 -13.84 1.33
C PRO A 26 5.79 -12.90 2.35
N LEU A 27 5.62 -13.37 3.59
CA LEU A 27 5.04 -12.66 4.74
C LEU A 27 5.70 -11.28 5.02
N ARG A 28 6.79 -10.98 4.30
CA ARG A 28 7.55 -9.72 4.29
C ARG A 28 7.90 -9.32 2.86
N SER A 29 6.91 -9.06 2.00
CA SER A 29 7.19 -8.45 0.71
C SER A 29 7.82 -7.06 0.94
N PRO A 30 9.13 -6.87 0.63
CA PRO A 30 9.80 -5.60 0.85
C PRO A 30 9.15 -4.49 0.02
N GLY A 31 8.61 -4.86 -1.15
CA GLY A 31 7.81 -3.99 -1.98
C GLY A 31 6.60 -3.43 -1.23
N LEU A 32 5.69 -4.27 -0.73
CA LEU A 32 4.48 -3.79 -0.03
C LEU A 32 4.80 -2.91 1.19
N ILE A 33 5.94 -3.17 1.86
CA ILE A 33 6.43 -2.31 2.94
C ILE A 33 6.84 -0.93 2.38
N LEU A 34 7.57 -0.86 1.28
CA LEU A 34 7.96 0.40 0.64
C LEU A 34 6.75 1.22 0.13
N CYS A 35 5.74 0.58 -0.45
CA CYS A 35 4.50 1.28 -0.86
C CYS A 35 3.77 1.84 0.35
N SER A 36 3.61 1.04 1.40
CA SER A 36 2.91 1.47 2.60
C SER A 36 3.65 2.59 3.32
N ILE A 37 4.99 2.55 3.40
CA ILE A 37 5.83 3.65 3.92
C ILE A 37 5.67 4.92 3.07
N PHE A 38 5.72 4.80 1.74
CA PHE A 38 5.54 5.96 0.84
C PHE A 38 4.17 6.60 1.01
N LEU A 39 3.10 5.81 0.93
CA LEU A 39 1.72 6.29 1.05
C LEU A 39 1.48 6.90 2.43
N GLN A 40 1.96 6.25 3.49
CA GLN A 40 1.85 6.78 4.84
C GLN A 40 2.57 8.13 4.98
N GLY A 41 3.79 8.25 4.45
CA GLY A 41 4.53 9.52 4.45
C GLY A 41 3.85 10.62 3.64
N PHE A 42 3.36 10.27 2.45
CA PHE A 42 2.67 11.22 1.57
C PHE A 42 1.36 11.74 2.19
N VAL A 43 0.49 10.84 2.64
CA VAL A 43 -0.77 11.22 3.30
C VAL A 43 -0.49 12.04 4.55
N LYS A 44 0.53 11.66 5.35
CA LYS A 44 0.92 12.42 6.53
C LYS A 44 1.37 13.83 6.17
N ASN A 45 2.17 14.01 5.13
CA ASN A 45 2.64 15.33 4.69
C ASN A 45 1.48 16.23 4.25
N ILE A 46 0.53 15.69 3.48
CA ILE A 46 -0.65 16.45 3.04
C ILE A 46 -1.53 16.81 4.25
N VAL A 47 -1.81 15.86 5.15
CA VAL A 47 -2.64 16.10 6.34
C VAL A 47 -2.00 17.13 7.29
N HIS A 48 -0.67 17.13 7.46
CA HIS A 48 0.04 18.10 8.31
C HIS A 48 0.19 19.48 7.67
N ALA A 49 0.09 19.60 6.34
CA ALA A 49 0.10 20.89 5.66
C ALA A 49 -1.20 21.69 5.91
N PHE A 50 -2.26 21.05 6.39
CA PHE A 50 -3.51 21.74 6.71
C PHE A 50 -3.47 22.38 8.10
N PRO A 51 -3.72 23.70 8.19
CA PRO A 51 -3.41 24.48 9.40
C PRO A 51 -4.27 24.14 10.62
N VAL A 52 -5.48 23.56 10.47
CA VAL A 52 -6.28 23.09 11.61
C VAL A 52 -7.22 21.96 11.19
N LEU A 53 -7.15 20.83 11.88
CA LEU A 53 -8.15 19.75 11.87
C LEU A 53 -9.01 19.90 13.11
N LYS A 54 -10.17 20.54 12.99
CA LYS A 54 -11.08 20.78 14.13
C LYS A 54 -12.07 19.62 14.31
N THR A 55 -12.32 18.85 13.26
CA THR A 55 -13.30 17.76 13.29
C THR A 55 -12.82 16.49 12.58
N ILE A 56 -13.43 15.36 12.95
CA ILE A 56 -13.22 14.07 12.27
C ILE A 56 -13.66 14.15 10.79
N VAL A 57 -14.64 14.98 10.46
CA VAL A 57 -15.14 15.17 9.10
C VAL A 57 -14.06 15.83 8.22
N GLU A 58 -13.42 16.88 8.73
CA GLU A 58 -12.30 17.55 8.04
C GLU A 58 -11.11 16.60 7.83
N LEU A 59 -10.79 15.77 8.84
CA LEU A 59 -9.74 14.76 8.71
C LEU A 59 -10.05 13.76 7.59
N LYS A 60 -11.29 13.24 7.54
CA LYS A 60 -11.71 12.34 6.46
C LYS A 60 -11.61 13.01 5.09
N MET A 61 -12.03 14.26 4.98
CA MET A 61 -11.92 15.03 3.74
C MET A 61 -10.46 15.18 3.30
N HIS A 62 -9.55 15.54 4.20
CA HIS A 62 -8.13 15.71 3.85
C HIS A 62 -7.45 14.40 3.48
N ILE A 63 -7.81 13.28 4.13
CA ILE A 63 -7.33 11.96 3.71
C ILE A 63 -7.83 11.63 2.29
N SER A 64 -9.11 11.91 1.99
CA SER A 64 -9.64 11.72 0.64
C SER A 64 -8.93 12.59 -0.41
N ILE A 65 -8.63 13.85 -0.08
CA ILE A 65 -7.85 14.75 -0.96
C ILE A 65 -6.44 14.20 -1.15
N ALA A 66 -5.77 13.79 -0.07
CA ALA A 66 -4.43 13.21 -0.14
C ALA A 66 -4.40 11.97 -1.05
N LEU A 67 -5.40 11.08 -0.93
CA LEU A 67 -5.52 9.92 -1.80
C LEU A 67 -5.79 10.30 -3.26
N ALA A 68 -6.61 11.32 -3.52
CA ALA A 68 -6.88 11.81 -4.87
C ALA A 68 -5.67 12.49 -5.53
N LEU A 69 -4.72 13.01 -4.73
CA LEU A 69 -3.45 13.58 -5.22
C LEU A 69 -2.41 12.51 -5.57
N VAL A 70 -2.61 11.26 -5.16
CA VAL A 70 -1.73 10.16 -5.56
C VAL A 70 -1.96 9.89 -7.05
N THR A 71 -0.97 10.22 -7.86
CA THR A 71 -1.03 9.97 -9.31
C THR A 71 -0.51 8.57 -9.65
N SER A 72 -0.90 8.07 -10.84
CA SER A 72 -0.37 6.82 -11.39
C SER A 72 1.17 6.87 -11.49
N ASP A 73 1.74 8.01 -11.88
CA ASP A 73 3.19 8.19 -12.01
C ASP A 73 3.91 8.04 -10.66
N MET A 74 3.33 8.56 -9.58
CA MET A 74 3.90 8.39 -8.23
C MET A 74 3.93 6.92 -7.83
N LEU A 75 2.85 6.20 -8.08
CA LEU A 75 2.78 4.76 -7.80
C LEU A 75 3.76 3.99 -8.68
N GLN A 76 3.85 4.31 -9.97
CA GLN A 76 4.77 3.67 -10.90
C GLN A 76 6.24 3.90 -10.52
N ASN A 77 6.59 5.10 -10.05
CA ASN A 77 7.94 5.38 -9.54
C ASN A 77 8.26 4.58 -8.26
N VAL A 78 7.30 4.44 -7.36
CA VAL A 78 7.46 3.58 -6.16
C VAL A 78 7.64 2.12 -6.58
N TRP A 79 6.82 1.64 -7.51
CA TRP A 79 6.96 0.31 -8.10
C TRP A 79 8.34 0.09 -8.72
N TYR A 80 8.86 1.04 -9.51
CA TYR A 80 10.18 0.94 -10.13
C TYR A 80 11.30 0.85 -9.08
N LYS A 81 11.19 1.61 -7.99
CA LYS A 81 12.13 1.54 -6.88
C LYS A 81 12.06 0.20 -6.16
N MET A 82 10.87 -0.38 -6.01
CA MET A 82 10.76 -1.73 -5.46
C MET A 82 11.44 -2.76 -6.33
N ASP A 83 11.22 -2.69 -7.64
CA ASP A 83 11.78 -3.61 -8.63
C ASP A 83 13.30 -3.59 -8.56
N TYR A 84 13.90 -2.39 -8.56
CA TYR A 84 15.34 -2.21 -8.34
C TYR A 84 15.84 -2.81 -7.01
N HIS A 85 15.09 -2.67 -5.92
CA HIS A 85 15.48 -3.24 -4.63
C HIS A 85 15.37 -4.78 -4.61
N LEU A 86 14.37 -5.35 -5.30
CA LEU A 86 14.22 -6.80 -5.43
C LEU A 86 15.31 -7.39 -6.32
N ASP A 87 15.61 -6.74 -7.44
CA ASP A 87 16.70 -7.12 -8.34
C ASP A 87 18.05 -7.12 -7.62
N PHE A 88 18.32 -6.11 -6.79
CA PHE A 88 19.53 -6.06 -5.98
C PHE A 88 19.64 -7.24 -5.00
N VAL A 89 18.56 -7.58 -4.32
CA VAL A 89 18.52 -8.71 -3.37
C VAL A 89 18.81 -10.04 -4.10
N HIS A 90 18.22 -10.25 -5.28
CA HIS A 90 18.49 -11.45 -6.09
C HIS A 90 19.94 -11.52 -6.60
N VAL A 91 20.56 -10.39 -6.94
CA VAL A 91 21.96 -10.35 -7.40
C VAL A 91 22.93 -10.65 -6.25
N THR A 92 22.58 -10.31 -5.01
CA THR A 92 23.46 -10.56 -3.84
C THR A 92 23.37 -11.96 -3.25
N ASP A 93 22.31 -12.73 -3.54
CA ASP A 93 22.12 -14.10 -3.05
C ASP A 93 22.73 -15.18 -3.98
N ALA A 94 23.37 -14.74 -5.08
CA ALA A 94 24.03 -15.61 -6.06
C ALA A 94 25.52 -15.88 -5.75
N ARG A 95 25.91 -15.96 -4.47
CA ARG A 95 27.29 -16.30 -4.06
C ARG A 95 27.36 -17.44 -3.07
#